data_AF-A0A625Y317-F1
#
_entry.id   AF-A0A625Y317-F1
#
_cell.length_a   1.000
_cell.length_b   1.000
_cell.length_c   1.000
_cell.angle_alpha   90.00
_cell.angle_beta   90.00
_cell.angle_gamma   90.00
#
_symmetry.space_group_name_H-M   'P 1'
#
loop_
_entity.id
_entity.type
_entity.pdbx_description
1 polymer ?
#
loop_
_entity_poly.entity_id
_entity_poly.type
_entity_poly.pdbx_seq_one_letter_code
_entity_poly.pdbx_strand_id
1 'polypeptide(L)'
;PQSQTNVLVSLTQAAPDGGDSLLVSAVKRLSDRLGITVQQAAHAWVDAYCQQVLKPLFTAEADYGLVLLAHQQNILVQMLGDLPVGFIYRDCQGSAFMPHATEWLDTIDEAQAENIFTREQLLRYFPYYLLVNSTFAVTAALGAAGLDSEANLMARVRTLLAEVRDQVTHKTCLNYVLESPYWNVKGNFFCYLNDHNENTIVDPSVIYFDFANPLQAQEV
;
A
#
# COMPACT_ATOMS: atom_id res chain seq x y z
N PRO A 1 22.49 -2.66 -14.61
CA PRO A 1 22.37 -3.44 -13.35
C PRO A 1 21.81 -4.83 -13.66
N GLN A 2 22.20 -5.87 -12.91
CA GLN A 2 21.63 -7.22 -13.08
C GLN A 2 20.17 -7.32 -12.60
N SER A 3 19.72 -6.40 -11.76
CA SER A 3 18.31 -6.25 -11.34
C SER A 3 17.93 -4.77 -11.20
N GLN A 4 16.66 -4.44 -11.46
CA GLN A 4 16.07 -3.13 -11.18
C GLN A 4 15.12 -3.27 -9.98
N THR A 5 15.69 -3.36 -8.78
CA THR A 5 14.93 -3.42 -7.53
C THR A 5 15.11 -2.11 -6.78
N ASN A 6 14.02 -1.36 -6.63
CA ASN A 6 14.06 -0.02 -6.06
C ASN A 6 13.05 0.10 -4.92
N VAL A 7 13.45 0.80 -3.85
CA VAL A 7 12.51 1.13 -2.78
C VAL A 7 11.47 2.14 -3.28
N LEU A 8 10.19 1.88 -2.99
CA LEU A 8 9.07 2.67 -3.50
C LEU A 8 9.19 4.15 -3.12
N VAL A 9 9.62 4.44 -1.89
CA VAL A 9 9.74 5.83 -1.38
C VAL A 9 10.67 6.70 -2.22
N SER A 10 11.71 6.13 -2.83
CA SER A 10 12.62 6.90 -3.70
C SER A 10 12.02 7.12 -5.09
N LEU A 11 11.12 6.25 -5.53
CA LEU A 11 10.44 6.39 -6.83
C LEU A 11 9.41 7.52 -6.79
N THR A 12 8.60 7.56 -5.75
CA THR A 12 7.45 8.48 -5.58
C THR A 12 7.84 9.86 -5.07
N GLN A 13 9.03 10.01 -4.49
CA GLN A 13 9.51 11.29 -3.98
C GLN A 13 9.47 12.39 -5.06
N ALA A 14 8.92 13.55 -4.72
CA ALA A 14 9.00 14.74 -5.56
C ALA A 14 10.46 15.14 -5.81
N ALA A 15 10.79 15.42 -7.07
CA ALA A 15 12.14 15.80 -7.43
C ALA A 15 12.52 17.15 -6.78
N PRO A 16 13.66 17.27 -6.08
CA PRO A 16 14.05 18.52 -5.41
C PRO A 16 14.21 19.73 -6.36
N ASP A 17 14.46 19.47 -7.64
CA ASP A 17 14.60 20.47 -8.70
C ASP A 17 13.28 20.77 -9.44
N GLY A 18 12.17 20.15 -9.02
CA GLY A 18 10.87 20.27 -9.68
C GLY A 18 10.73 19.48 -10.99
N GLY A 19 11.72 18.65 -11.33
CA GLY A 19 11.68 17.76 -12.48
C GLY A 19 10.81 16.51 -12.28
N ASP A 20 11.01 15.53 -13.14
CA ASP A 20 10.34 14.23 -13.03
C ASP A 20 10.80 13.49 -11.76
N SER A 21 9.84 12.91 -11.02
CA SER A 21 10.19 11.90 -10.02
C SER A 21 10.85 10.68 -10.69
N LEU A 22 11.54 9.86 -9.90
CA LEU A 22 12.16 8.65 -10.43
C LEU A 22 11.13 7.63 -10.95
N LEU A 23 9.91 7.63 -10.39
CA LEU A 23 8.76 6.88 -10.91
C LEU A 23 8.36 7.36 -12.31
N VAL A 24 8.15 8.67 -12.47
CA VAL A 24 7.76 9.26 -13.77
C VAL A 24 8.82 9.00 -14.83
N SER A 25 10.10 9.11 -14.45
CA SER A 25 11.23 8.76 -15.31
C SER A 25 11.19 7.29 -15.77
N ALA A 26 10.81 6.36 -14.88
CA ALA A 26 10.65 4.95 -15.22
C ALA A 26 9.47 4.72 -16.17
N VAL A 27 8.32 5.34 -15.90
CA VAL A 27 7.13 5.25 -16.75
C VAL A 27 7.37 5.81 -18.15
N LYS A 28 8.12 6.93 -18.29
CA LYS A 28 8.50 7.47 -19.60
C LYS A 28 9.38 6.49 -20.38
N ARG A 29 10.39 5.87 -19.74
CA ARG A 29 11.20 4.82 -20.37
C ARG A 29 10.38 3.59 -20.77
N LEU A 30 9.43 3.18 -19.93
CA LEU A 30 8.48 2.10 -20.24
C LEU A 30 7.66 2.44 -21.50
N SER A 31 7.16 3.67 -21.58
CA SER A 31 6.42 4.21 -22.73
C SER A 31 7.23 4.12 -24.01
N ASP A 32 8.46 4.67 -24.00
CA ASP A 32 9.34 4.71 -25.16
C ASP A 32 9.72 3.30 -25.63
N ARG A 33 10.06 2.42 -24.67
CA ARG A 33 10.48 1.05 -24.95
C ARG A 33 9.37 0.19 -25.56
N LEU A 34 8.12 0.43 -25.18
CA LEU A 34 6.96 -0.34 -25.67
C LEU A 34 6.24 0.31 -26.85
N GLY A 35 6.57 1.56 -27.20
CA GLY A 35 5.87 2.29 -28.26
C GLY A 35 4.40 2.61 -27.92
N ILE A 36 4.10 2.80 -26.63
CA ILE A 36 2.77 3.17 -26.12
C ILE A 36 2.77 4.61 -25.61
N THR A 37 1.59 5.18 -25.32
CA THR A 37 1.52 6.52 -24.73
C THR A 37 1.96 6.51 -23.26
N VAL A 38 2.42 7.66 -22.75
CA VAL A 38 2.86 7.78 -21.35
C VAL A 38 1.71 7.49 -20.36
N GLN A 39 0.47 7.81 -20.74
CA GLN A 39 -0.73 7.45 -19.96
C GLN A 39 -0.95 5.94 -19.93
N GLN A 40 -0.83 5.25 -21.09
CA GLN A 40 -0.92 3.79 -21.14
C GLN A 40 0.21 3.12 -20.34
N ALA A 41 1.42 3.67 -20.38
CA ALA A 41 2.53 3.21 -19.56
C ALA A 41 2.27 3.41 -18.07
N ALA A 42 1.70 4.55 -17.66
CA ALA A 42 1.29 4.81 -16.29
C ALA A 42 0.23 3.81 -15.82
N HIS A 43 -0.79 3.54 -16.64
CA HIS A 43 -1.81 2.53 -16.37
C HIS A 43 -1.20 1.14 -16.21
N ALA A 44 -0.34 0.71 -17.14
CA ALA A 44 0.34 -0.58 -17.05
C ALA A 44 1.19 -0.69 -15.78
N TRP A 45 1.86 0.40 -15.38
CA TRP A 45 2.66 0.43 -14.15
C TRP A 45 1.79 0.29 -12.90
N VAL A 46 0.67 1.04 -12.81
CA VAL A 46 -0.28 0.96 -11.67
C VAL A 46 -0.94 -0.43 -11.60
N ASP A 47 -1.38 -0.97 -12.73
CA ASP A 47 -2.03 -2.28 -12.79
C ASP A 47 -1.03 -3.38 -12.36
N ALA A 48 0.22 -3.32 -12.84
CA ALA A 48 1.28 -4.23 -12.42
C ALA A 48 1.66 -4.06 -10.94
N TYR A 49 1.71 -2.83 -10.42
CA TYR A 49 1.91 -2.57 -8.99
C TYR A 49 0.81 -3.23 -8.14
N CYS A 50 -0.46 -3.14 -8.54
CA CYS A 50 -1.55 -3.79 -7.83
C CYS A 50 -1.38 -5.32 -7.81
N GLN A 51 -1.02 -5.93 -8.94
CA GLN A 51 -0.84 -7.37 -9.03
C GLN A 51 0.40 -7.88 -8.30
N GLN A 52 1.51 -7.14 -8.36
CA GLN A 52 2.80 -7.58 -7.83
C GLN A 52 3.01 -7.17 -6.37
N VAL A 53 2.36 -6.11 -5.87
CA VAL A 53 2.55 -5.60 -4.51
C VAL A 53 1.27 -5.76 -3.69
N LEU A 54 0.15 -5.20 -4.13
CA LEU A 54 -1.06 -5.16 -3.30
C LEU A 54 -1.69 -6.54 -3.13
N LYS A 55 -1.89 -7.27 -4.23
CA LYS A 55 -2.48 -8.60 -4.21
C LYS A 55 -1.79 -9.53 -3.21
N PRO A 56 -0.48 -9.80 -3.28
CA PRO A 56 0.15 -10.72 -2.33
C PRO A 56 0.06 -10.23 -0.88
N LEU A 57 0.12 -8.92 -0.60
CA LEU A 57 0.00 -8.39 0.75
C LEU A 57 -1.42 -8.55 1.33
N PHE A 58 -2.45 -8.23 0.55
CA PHE A 58 -3.84 -8.46 0.98
C PHE A 58 -4.16 -9.95 1.09
N THR A 59 -3.70 -10.78 0.15
CA THR A 59 -3.91 -12.23 0.18
C THR A 59 -3.19 -12.88 1.36
N ALA A 60 -1.96 -12.46 1.70
CA ALA A 60 -1.24 -12.98 2.87
C ALA A 60 -2.03 -12.77 4.17
N GLU A 61 -2.60 -11.58 4.35
CA GLU A 61 -3.45 -11.28 5.50
C GLU A 61 -4.77 -12.07 5.44
N ALA A 62 -5.49 -11.98 4.33
CA ALA A 62 -6.83 -12.52 4.23
C ALA A 62 -6.88 -14.07 4.25
N ASP A 63 -5.88 -14.75 3.67
CA ASP A 63 -5.89 -16.21 3.56
C ASP A 63 -5.02 -16.91 4.63
N TYR A 64 -3.94 -16.28 5.07
CA TYR A 64 -2.98 -16.89 6.01
C TYR A 64 -2.91 -16.15 7.35
N GLY A 65 -3.54 -14.99 7.47
CA GLY A 65 -3.47 -14.15 8.66
C GLY A 65 -2.11 -13.50 8.86
N LEU A 66 -1.24 -13.49 7.85
CA LEU A 66 0.05 -12.81 7.91
C LEU A 66 -0.12 -11.33 7.57
N VAL A 67 0.11 -10.47 8.55
CA VAL A 67 0.08 -9.01 8.39
C VAL A 67 1.50 -8.51 8.19
N LEU A 68 1.75 -7.83 7.06
CA LEU A 68 3.00 -7.15 6.79
C LEU A 68 2.72 -5.65 6.62
N LEU A 69 3.09 -4.83 7.61
CA LEU A 69 2.89 -3.38 7.58
C LEU A 69 3.86 -2.74 6.57
N ALA A 70 3.44 -2.71 5.31
CA ALA A 70 4.25 -2.29 4.17
C ALA A 70 4.04 -0.81 3.85
N HIS A 71 4.80 0.07 4.52
CA HIS A 71 4.94 1.47 4.09
C HIS A 71 5.91 1.59 2.90
N GLN A 72 6.01 2.77 2.29
CA GLN A 72 6.81 2.97 1.07
C GLN A 72 8.28 2.52 1.22
N GLN A 73 8.85 2.72 2.41
CA GLN A 73 10.22 2.30 2.66
C GLN A 73 10.36 0.76 2.74
N ASN A 74 9.33 0.01 3.14
CA ASN A 74 9.35 -1.44 3.28
C ASN A 74 9.02 -2.19 1.97
N ILE A 75 8.59 -1.46 0.94
CA ILE A 75 8.28 -2.01 -0.38
C ILE A 75 9.48 -1.81 -1.31
N LEU A 76 10.14 -2.90 -1.68
CA LEU A 76 11.11 -2.92 -2.76
C LEU A 76 10.45 -3.45 -4.02
N VAL A 77 10.13 -2.57 -4.96
CA VAL A 77 9.50 -2.94 -6.24
C VAL A 77 10.57 -3.60 -7.11
N GLN A 78 10.36 -4.86 -7.46
CA GLN A 78 11.19 -5.53 -8.48
C GLN A 78 10.64 -5.17 -9.85
N MET A 79 11.46 -4.54 -10.68
CA MET A 79 11.11 -4.15 -12.03
C MET A 79 11.97 -4.88 -13.07
N LEU A 80 11.39 -5.09 -14.24
CA LEU A 80 12.10 -5.53 -15.43
C LEU A 80 11.71 -4.60 -16.58
N GLY A 81 12.68 -3.84 -17.08
CA GLY A 81 12.43 -2.81 -18.09
C GLY A 81 11.43 -1.75 -17.60
N ASP A 82 11.57 -1.28 -16.36
CA ASP A 82 10.69 -0.27 -15.75
C ASP A 82 9.24 -0.70 -15.45
N LEU A 83 8.86 -1.97 -15.69
CA LEU A 83 7.55 -2.51 -15.29
C LEU A 83 7.70 -3.37 -14.01
N PRO A 84 6.81 -3.23 -13.00
CA PRO A 84 6.79 -4.14 -11.86
C PRO A 84 6.56 -5.59 -12.28
N VAL A 85 7.41 -6.49 -11.80
CA VAL A 85 7.33 -7.95 -12.04
C VAL A 85 7.38 -8.77 -10.74
N GLY A 86 7.43 -8.10 -9.61
CA GLY A 86 7.44 -8.69 -8.27
C GLY A 86 7.69 -7.63 -7.21
N PHE A 87 7.77 -8.07 -5.95
CA PHE A 87 8.17 -7.21 -4.84
C PHE A 87 8.97 -8.00 -3.82
N ILE A 88 9.79 -7.28 -3.07
CA ILE A 88 10.41 -7.78 -1.84
C ILE A 88 9.92 -6.90 -0.69
N TYR A 89 9.38 -7.54 0.33
CA TYR A 89 9.13 -6.90 1.61
C TYR A 89 10.41 -6.91 2.46
N ARG A 90 10.66 -5.82 3.20
CA ARG A 90 11.71 -5.76 4.22
C ARG A 90 11.16 -5.23 5.53
N ASP A 91 11.98 -5.34 6.57
CA ASP A 91 11.69 -4.95 7.96
C ASP A 91 10.62 -5.83 8.62
N CYS A 92 11.07 -6.91 9.26
CA CYS A 92 10.18 -7.85 9.96
C CYS A 92 9.63 -7.29 11.27
N GLN A 93 10.08 -6.13 11.76
CA GLN A 93 9.49 -5.50 12.95
C GLN A 93 8.03 -5.10 12.69
N GLY A 94 7.67 -4.81 11.44
CA GLY A 94 6.30 -4.53 11.00
C GLY A 94 5.44 -5.78 10.73
N SER A 95 5.86 -6.98 11.17
CA SER A 95 5.09 -8.21 11.00
C SER A 95 4.14 -8.47 12.18
N ALA A 96 2.93 -8.93 11.88
CA ALA A 96 1.91 -9.30 12.85
C ALA A 96 1.06 -10.47 12.33
N PHE A 97 0.25 -11.06 13.20
CA PHE A 97 -0.61 -12.18 12.86
C PHE A 97 -2.06 -11.94 13.26
N MET A 98 -3.00 -12.40 12.44
CA MET A 98 -4.43 -12.36 12.73
C MET A 98 -4.86 -13.63 13.48
N PRO A 99 -6.00 -13.62 14.20
CA PRO A 99 -6.47 -14.80 14.95
C PRO A 99 -6.62 -16.08 14.11
N HIS A 100 -6.93 -15.96 12.82
CA HIS A 100 -7.03 -17.12 11.92
C HIS A 100 -5.67 -17.71 11.49
N ALA A 101 -4.54 -17.13 11.89
CA ALA A 101 -3.21 -17.72 11.73
C ALA A 101 -2.84 -18.67 12.89
N THR A 102 -3.63 -18.72 13.97
CA THR A 102 -3.27 -19.42 15.22
C THR A 102 -2.84 -20.87 15.01
N GLU A 103 -3.57 -21.64 14.19
CA GLU A 103 -3.22 -23.04 13.90
C GLU A 103 -1.87 -23.17 13.19
N TRP A 104 -1.52 -22.22 12.32
CA TRP A 104 -0.21 -22.19 11.67
C TRP A 104 0.91 -21.84 12.66
N LEU A 105 0.69 -20.87 13.55
CA LEU A 105 1.67 -20.49 14.57
C LEU A 105 1.90 -21.60 15.61
N ASP A 106 0.87 -22.38 15.93
CA ASP A 106 0.98 -23.52 16.85
C ASP A 106 1.94 -24.60 16.31
N THR A 107 2.12 -24.71 14.99
CA THR A 107 3.10 -25.64 14.39
C THR A 107 4.56 -25.33 14.74
N ILE A 108 4.82 -24.13 15.26
CA ILE A 108 6.14 -23.67 15.71
C ILE A 108 6.12 -23.16 17.17
N ASP A 109 5.10 -23.53 17.95
CA ASP A 109 4.92 -23.14 19.36
C ASP A 109 4.76 -21.62 19.61
N GLU A 110 4.29 -20.85 18.61
CA GLU A 110 4.13 -19.39 18.67
C GLU A 110 2.66 -18.93 18.71
N ALA A 111 1.71 -19.81 19.06
CA ALA A 111 0.28 -19.47 19.09
C ALA A 111 -0.10 -18.33 20.06
N GLN A 112 0.82 -17.91 20.93
CA GLN A 112 0.67 -16.79 21.87
C GLN A 112 1.68 -15.66 21.60
N ALA A 113 2.15 -15.52 20.35
CA ALA A 113 3.10 -14.49 19.96
C ALA A 113 2.61 -13.09 20.35
N GLU A 114 3.53 -12.21 20.73
CA GLU A 114 3.21 -10.85 21.19
C GLU A 114 2.60 -9.95 20.10
N ASN A 115 2.83 -10.28 18.84
CA ASN A 115 2.41 -9.51 17.67
C ASN A 115 1.11 -10.03 17.02
N ILE A 116 0.22 -10.64 17.81
CA ILE A 116 -1.14 -10.97 17.35
C ILE A 116 -2.01 -9.71 17.37
N PHE A 117 -2.61 -9.38 16.23
CA PHE A 117 -3.46 -8.21 16.04
C PHE A 117 -4.94 -8.52 16.28
N THR A 118 -5.65 -7.53 16.84
CA THR A 118 -7.11 -7.48 16.76
C THR A 118 -7.57 -6.98 15.39
N ARG A 119 -8.86 -7.17 15.09
CA ARG A 119 -9.50 -6.61 13.90
C ARG A 119 -9.33 -5.10 13.83
N GLU A 120 -9.48 -4.39 14.94
CA GLU A 120 -9.40 -2.94 15.02
C GLU A 120 -7.98 -2.44 14.74
N GLN A 121 -6.96 -3.16 15.23
CA GLN A 121 -5.56 -2.86 14.91
C GLN A 121 -5.28 -3.05 13.41
N LEU A 122 -5.74 -4.17 12.83
CA LEU A 122 -5.62 -4.41 11.39
C LEU A 122 -6.22 -3.26 10.56
N LEU A 123 -7.50 -2.94 10.82
CA LEU A 123 -8.22 -1.93 10.03
C LEU A 123 -7.66 -0.52 10.18
N ARG A 124 -7.01 -0.21 11.31
CA ARG A 124 -6.35 1.07 11.54
C ARG A 124 -5.00 1.17 10.83
N TYR A 125 -4.17 0.13 10.93
CA TYR A 125 -2.77 0.21 10.48
C TYR A 125 -2.58 -0.21 9.02
N PHE A 126 -3.19 -1.31 8.62
CA PHE A 126 -2.87 -1.95 7.35
C PHE A 126 -3.27 -1.09 6.14
N PRO A 127 -4.51 -0.55 6.04
CA PRO A 127 -4.89 0.37 4.96
C PRO A 127 -4.07 1.66 4.96
N TYR A 128 -3.72 2.20 6.14
CA TYR A 128 -2.89 3.39 6.23
C TYR A 128 -1.52 3.16 5.58
N TYR A 129 -0.79 2.13 5.98
CA TYR A 129 0.55 1.89 5.45
C TYR A 129 0.53 1.49 3.98
N LEU A 130 -0.40 0.62 3.58
CA LEU A 130 -0.43 0.07 2.23
C LEU A 130 -1.07 1.00 1.19
N LEU A 131 -2.08 1.78 1.57
CA LEU A 131 -2.82 2.64 0.64
C LEU A 131 -2.42 4.11 0.81
N VAL A 132 -2.63 4.68 2.00
CA VAL A 132 -2.40 6.11 2.23
C VAL A 132 -0.92 6.46 2.12
N ASN A 133 -0.06 5.74 2.84
CA ASN A 133 1.36 5.97 2.81
C ASN A 133 1.95 5.53 1.47
N SER A 134 1.54 4.38 0.92
CA SER A 134 2.21 3.78 -0.24
C SER A 134 1.52 3.99 -1.58
N THR A 135 0.32 3.43 -1.77
CA THR A 135 -0.34 3.42 -3.09
C THR A 135 -0.72 4.82 -3.57
N PHE A 136 -1.17 5.69 -2.68
CA PHE A 136 -1.54 7.06 -3.06
C PHE A 136 -0.32 7.91 -3.41
N ALA A 137 0.86 7.60 -2.88
CA ALA A 137 2.09 8.26 -3.31
C ALA A 137 2.43 7.91 -4.78
N VAL A 138 2.11 6.70 -5.24
CA VAL A 138 2.23 6.31 -6.65
C VAL A 138 1.26 7.11 -7.51
N THR A 139 -0.03 7.10 -7.16
CA THR A 139 -1.04 7.79 -7.97
C THR A 139 -0.82 9.29 -7.98
N ALA A 140 -0.44 9.88 -6.85
CA ALA A 140 -0.12 11.30 -6.74
C ALA A 140 1.13 11.70 -7.53
N ALA A 141 2.21 10.90 -7.49
CA ALA A 141 3.40 11.19 -8.28
C ALA A 141 3.13 11.15 -9.79
N LEU A 142 2.29 10.23 -10.25
CA LEU A 142 1.86 10.16 -11.66
C LEU A 142 0.89 11.30 -12.01
N GLY A 143 -0.02 11.63 -11.10
CA GLY A 143 -0.99 12.72 -11.24
C GLY A 143 -0.34 14.09 -11.31
N ALA A 144 0.62 14.37 -10.43
CA ALA A 144 1.40 15.60 -10.41
C ALA A 144 2.19 15.83 -11.70
N ALA A 145 2.60 14.76 -12.39
CA ALA A 145 3.27 14.84 -13.69
C ALA A 145 2.31 14.93 -14.88
N GLY A 146 0.98 14.95 -14.65
CA GLY A 146 -0.03 15.06 -15.68
C GLY A 146 -0.18 13.82 -16.57
N LEU A 147 0.22 12.64 -16.07
CA LEU A 147 0.11 11.38 -16.83
C LEU A 147 -1.34 10.87 -16.88
N ASP A 148 -2.11 11.11 -15.83
CA ASP A 148 -3.57 10.99 -15.71
C ASP A 148 -4.02 11.70 -14.42
N SER A 149 -5.31 11.84 -14.16
CA SER A 149 -5.81 12.31 -12.87
C SER A 149 -5.64 11.25 -11.77
N GLU A 150 -5.42 11.70 -10.53
CA GLU A 150 -5.38 10.80 -9.37
C GLU A 150 -6.68 10.00 -9.22
N ALA A 151 -7.84 10.63 -9.49
CA ALA A 151 -9.13 9.97 -9.44
C ALA A 151 -9.22 8.77 -10.40
N ASN A 152 -8.77 8.92 -11.64
CA ASN A 152 -8.75 7.84 -12.63
C ASN A 152 -7.78 6.72 -12.22
N LEU A 153 -6.59 7.07 -11.72
CA LEU A 153 -5.60 6.10 -11.26
C LEU A 153 -6.09 5.32 -10.03
N MET A 154 -6.71 6.00 -9.06
CA MET A 154 -7.33 5.37 -7.90
C MET A 154 -8.54 4.51 -8.28
N ALA A 155 -9.31 4.88 -9.31
CA ALA A 155 -10.38 4.03 -9.83
C ALA A 155 -9.85 2.69 -10.36
N ARG A 156 -8.67 2.67 -10.99
CA ARG A 156 -7.99 1.42 -11.40
C ARG A 156 -7.59 0.57 -10.21
N VAL A 157 -6.97 1.18 -9.20
CA VAL A 157 -6.63 0.50 -7.94
C VAL A 157 -7.88 -0.11 -7.30
N ARG A 158 -8.97 0.65 -7.21
CA ARG A 158 -10.26 0.19 -6.68
C ARG A 158 -10.77 -1.04 -7.41
N THR A 159 -10.77 -1.02 -8.75
CA THR A 159 -11.22 -2.16 -9.56
C THR A 159 -10.42 -3.42 -9.26
N LEU A 160 -9.09 -3.33 -9.24
CA LEU A 160 -8.22 -4.48 -8.99
C LEU A 160 -8.34 -4.98 -7.54
N LEU A 161 -8.51 -4.09 -6.56
CA LEU A 161 -8.76 -4.50 -5.17
C LEU A 161 -10.12 -5.20 -5.01
N ALA A 162 -11.14 -4.79 -5.76
CA ALA A 162 -12.42 -5.48 -5.77
C ALA A 162 -12.29 -6.91 -6.34
N GLU A 163 -11.48 -7.11 -7.39
CA GLU A 163 -11.16 -8.45 -7.90
C GLU A 163 -10.41 -9.31 -6.87
N VAL A 164 -9.45 -8.73 -6.15
CA VAL A 164 -8.74 -9.44 -5.06
C VAL A 164 -9.71 -9.83 -3.95
N ARG A 165 -10.64 -8.94 -3.57
CA ARG A 165 -11.66 -9.21 -2.54
C ARG A 165 -12.50 -10.43 -2.88
N ASP A 166 -12.76 -10.67 -4.15
CA ASP A 166 -13.58 -11.81 -4.60
C ASP A 166 -12.79 -13.13 -4.64
N GLN A 167 -11.47 -13.08 -4.50
CA GLN A 167 -10.57 -14.25 -4.53
C GLN A 167 -10.10 -14.70 -3.14
N VAL A 168 -10.22 -13.86 -2.11
CA VAL A 168 -9.72 -14.16 -0.75
C VAL A 168 -10.79 -14.70 0.19
N THR A 169 -10.34 -15.39 1.24
CA THR A 169 -11.15 -16.04 2.26
C THR A 169 -11.78 -15.02 3.21
N HIS A 170 -10.95 -14.21 3.89
CA HIS A 170 -11.42 -13.19 4.82
C HIS A 170 -11.51 -11.81 4.15
N LYS A 171 -12.73 -11.37 3.83
CA LYS A 171 -12.97 -10.10 3.13
C LYS A 171 -12.90 -8.86 4.03
N THR A 172 -12.60 -9.02 5.32
CA THR A 172 -12.74 -7.96 6.34
C THR A 172 -11.96 -6.70 6.01
N CYS A 173 -10.66 -6.82 5.68
CA CYS A 173 -9.84 -5.67 5.36
C CYS A 173 -10.26 -5.00 4.04
N LEU A 174 -10.54 -5.78 2.99
CA LEU A 174 -10.91 -5.25 1.69
C LEU A 174 -12.30 -4.60 1.66
N ASN A 175 -13.26 -5.13 2.43
CA ASN A 175 -14.56 -4.47 2.62
C ASN A 175 -14.36 -3.10 3.28
N TYR A 176 -13.55 -3.02 4.33
CA TYR A 176 -13.25 -1.74 4.98
C TYR A 176 -12.60 -0.74 4.01
N VAL A 177 -11.61 -1.20 3.23
CA VAL A 177 -10.93 -0.38 2.22
C VAL A 177 -11.88 0.14 1.14
N LEU A 178 -12.81 -0.68 0.65
CA LEU A 178 -13.63 -0.33 -0.52
C LEU A 178 -14.96 0.36 -0.15
N GLU A 179 -15.45 0.18 1.08
CA GLU A 179 -16.83 0.51 1.43
C GLU A 179 -16.94 1.51 2.58
N SER A 180 -15.94 1.56 3.48
CA SER A 180 -15.98 2.49 4.61
C SER A 180 -15.84 3.94 4.13
N PRO A 181 -16.68 4.89 4.60
CA PRO A 181 -16.56 6.30 4.21
C PRO A 181 -15.28 6.97 4.76
N TYR A 182 -14.77 6.47 5.89
CA TYR A 182 -13.61 7.03 6.57
C TYR A 182 -12.65 5.96 7.05
N TRP A 183 -11.36 6.25 6.91
CA TRP A 183 -10.29 5.47 7.51
C TRP A 183 -9.75 6.18 8.74
N ASN A 184 -9.70 5.48 9.87
CA ASN A 184 -9.09 6.03 11.07
C ASN A 184 -7.58 5.81 10.97
N VAL A 185 -6.81 6.85 10.64
CA VAL A 185 -5.39 6.73 10.27
C VAL A 185 -4.49 7.59 11.14
N LYS A 186 -3.20 7.24 11.19
CA LYS A 186 -2.19 7.93 11.99
C LYS A 186 -1.77 9.25 11.35
N GLY A 187 -1.81 10.33 12.14
CA GLY A 187 -1.23 11.63 11.83
C GLY A 187 0.16 11.79 12.45
N ASN A 188 1.18 12.02 11.61
CA ASN A 188 2.55 12.18 12.10
C ASN A 188 2.82 13.54 12.77
N PHE A 189 2.12 14.61 12.36
CA PHE A 189 2.38 15.97 12.87
C PHE A 189 2.11 16.09 14.38
N PHE A 190 0.89 15.77 14.83
CA PHE A 190 0.53 15.84 16.25
C PHE A 190 1.19 14.73 17.07
N CYS A 191 1.48 13.58 16.47
CA CYS A 191 2.28 12.53 17.12
C CYS A 191 3.67 13.06 17.48
N TYR A 192 4.35 13.69 16.52
CA TYR A 192 5.68 14.27 16.73
C TYR A 192 5.65 15.46 17.69
N LEU A 193 4.65 16.33 17.58
CA LEU A 193 4.50 17.51 18.44
C LEU A 193 4.40 17.16 19.93
N ASN A 194 3.76 16.03 20.24
CA ASN A 194 3.54 15.60 21.62
C ASN A 194 4.65 14.68 22.16
N ASP A 195 5.74 14.47 21.42
CA ASP A 195 6.82 13.51 21.76
C ASP A 195 6.27 12.10 22.09
N HIS A 196 5.17 11.75 21.42
CA HIS A 196 4.50 10.49 21.63
C HIS A 196 5.05 9.45 20.66
N ASN A 197 5.45 8.29 21.18
CA ASN A 197 5.65 7.10 20.36
C ASN A 197 4.30 6.40 20.17
N GLU A 198 4.01 5.94 18.95
CA GLU A 198 2.77 5.20 18.62
C GLU A 198 2.50 4.03 19.59
N ASN A 199 3.58 3.46 20.14
CA ASN A 199 3.53 2.33 21.08
C ASN A 199 3.37 2.73 22.56
N THR A 200 3.35 4.03 22.91
CA THR A 200 3.37 4.50 24.31
C THR A 200 2.24 5.49 24.65
N ILE A 201 1.25 5.65 23.77
CA ILE A 201 0.17 6.65 23.94
C ILE A 201 -0.97 6.13 24.83
N VAL A 202 -1.43 7.01 25.72
CA VAL A 202 -2.58 6.77 26.61
C VAL A 202 -3.93 7.08 25.93
N ASP A 203 -4.00 8.12 25.09
CA ASP A 203 -5.20 8.48 24.32
C ASP A 203 -4.92 8.46 22.80
N PRO A 204 -5.35 7.40 22.09
CA PRO A 204 -5.17 7.27 20.65
C PRO A 204 -5.78 8.43 19.84
N SER A 205 -6.86 9.07 20.34
CA SER A 205 -7.59 10.10 19.58
C SER A 205 -6.78 11.36 19.26
N VAL A 206 -5.64 11.57 19.95
CA VAL A 206 -4.73 12.69 19.74
C VAL A 206 -3.89 12.54 18.46
N ILE A 207 -3.65 11.31 18.02
CA ILE A 207 -2.80 11.03 16.85
C ILE A 207 -3.55 10.37 15.70
N TYR A 208 -4.76 9.83 15.93
CA TYR A 208 -5.59 9.29 14.88
C TYR A 208 -6.68 10.28 14.46
N PHE A 209 -6.91 10.37 13.16
CA PHE A 209 -7.99 11.17 12.59
C PHE A 209 -8.71 10.41 11.48
N ASP A 210 -9.93 10.84 11.18
CA ASP A 210 -10.74 10.25 10.13
C ASP A 210 -10.33 10.84 8.76
N PHE A 211 -9.78 9.98 7.92
CA PHE A 211 -9.38 10.28 6.55
C PHE A 211 -10.49 9.82 5.59
N ALA A 212 -11.03 10.76 4.79
CA ALA A 212 -12.07 10.45 3.82
C ALA A 212 -11.57 9.44 2.77
N ASN A 213 -12.33 8.37 2.55
CA ASN A 213 -11.90 7.27 1.67
C ASN A 213 -12.11 7.62 0.17
N PRO A 214 -11.03 7.81 -0.62
CA PRO A 214 -11.16 8.11 -2.04
C PRO A 214 -11.50 6.88 -2.90
N LEU A 215 -11.48 5.67 -2.33
CA LEU A 215 -11.82 4.41 -3.00
C LEU A 215 -13.29 4.00 -2.83
N GLN A 216 -14.06 4.76 -2.04
CA GLN A 216 -15.49 4.54 -1.91
C GLN A 216 -16.15 4.68 -3.30
N ALA A 217 -17.11 3.80 -3.60
CA ALA A 217 -17.94 3.96 -4.79
C ALA A 217 -18.64 5.32 -4.71
N GLN A 218 -18.32 6.24 -5.62
CA GLN A 218 -19.10 7.46 -5.79
C GLN A 218 -20.37 7.08 -6.54
N GLU A 219 -21.55 7.43 -6.00
CA GLU A 219 -22.80 7.32 -6.76
C GLU A 219 -22.65 8.19 -8.03
N VAL A 220 -22.96 7.58 -9.19
CA VAL A 220 -23.00 8.23 -10.50
C VAL A 220 -24.34 8.91 -10.69
#